data_AF-A0A0M0GCD5-F1
#
_entry.id   AF-A0A0M0GCD5-F1
#
_cell.length_a   1.000
_cell.length_b   1.000
_cell.length_c   1.000
_cell.angle_alpha   90.00
_cell.angle_beta   90.00
_cell.angle_gamma   90.00
#
_symmetry.space_group_name_H-M   'P 1'
#
loop_
_entity.id
_entity.type
_entity.pdbx_description
1 polymer ?
#
loop_
_entity_poly.entity_id
_entity_poly.type
_entity_poly.pdbx_seq_one_letter_code
_entity_poly.pdbx_strand_id
1 'polypeptide(L)'
;MPWAKRAYEITLKVYKEALADFVTHPRNEDLIIKEWLVRAEVLKHNFTKRQFIILNFIYTLSFTYGKEHAIIPKLQDFELAGISKKHITEELRKLEAMNVIYCNRNEKLYKIEEPRFWNVPYNVGFNDDRSRELFLLNLKHAGVDIQPIVEKLKEMGY
;
A
#
# COMPACT_ATOMS: atom_id res chain seq x y z
N MET A 1 14.35 -5.91 -23.75
CA MET A 1 15.82 -6.12 -23.72
C MET A 1 16.15 -7.35 -22.89
N PRO A 2 17.12 -8.19 -23.29
CA PRO A 2 17.43 -9.46 -22.61
C PRO A 2 17.75 -9.33 -21.11
N TRP A 3 18.36 -8.22 -20.69
CA TRP A 3 18.70 -7.97 -19.28
C TRP A 3 17.47 -7.82 -18.38
N ALA A 4 16.38 -7.23 -18.89
CA ALA A 4 15.17 -6.99 -18.09
C ALA A 4 14.47 -8.31 -17.73
N LYS A 5 14.43 -9.26 -18.69
CA LYS A 5 13.91 -10.61 -18.46
C LYS A 5 14.75 -11.34 -17.41
N ARG A 6 16.08 -11.30 -17.54
CA ARG A 6 16.99 -11.92 -16.57
C ARG A 6 16.85 -11.31 -15.18
N ALA A 7 16.74 -9.99 -15.09
CA ALA A 7 16.53 -9.29 -13.81
C ALA A 7 15.23 -9.76 -13.14
N TYR A 8 14.13 -9.83 -13.90
CA TYR A 8 12.85 -10.33 -13.41
C TYR A 8 12.93 -11.77 -12.90
N GLU A 9 13.59 -12.67 -13.64
CA GLU A 9 13.78 -14.06 -13.23
C GLU A 9 14.58 -14.19 -11.92
N ILE A 10 15.63 -13.37 -11.76
CA ILE A 10 16.42 -13.32 -10.52
C ILE A 10 15.55 -12.81 -9.36
N THR A 11 14.83 -11.70 -9.55
CA THR A 11 13.94 -11.15 -8.52
C THR A 11 12.87 -12.15 -8.11
N LEU A 12 12.27 -12.85 -9.07
CA LEU A 12 11.28 -13.90 -8.80
C LEU A 12 11.86 -15.02 -7.93
N LYS A 13 13.09 -15.46 -8.21
CA LYS A 13 13.77 -16.47 -7.39
C LYS A 13 13.96 -15.98 -5.96
N VAL A 14 14.48 -14.76 -5.78
CA VAL A 14 14.69 -14.16 -4.46
C VAL A 14 13.37 -14.00 -3.69
N TYR A 15 12.29 -13.58 -4.35
CA TYR A 15 10.98 -13.47 -3.70
C TYR A 15 10.40 -14.81 -3.27
N LYS A 16 10.63 -15.88 -4.04
CA LYS A 16 10.21 -17.24 -3.63
C LYS A 16 10.96 -17.71 -2.38
N GLU A 17 12.27 -17.47 -2.33
CA GLU A 17 13.10 -17.81 -1.17
C GLU A 17 12.67 -17.00 0.06
N ALA A 18 12.52 -15.68 -0.06
CA ALA A 18 12.04 -14.83 1.03
C ALA A 18 10.62 -15.18 1.48
N LEU A 19 9.74 -15.59 0.57
CA LEU A 19 8.38 -16.02 0.92
C LEU A 19 8.39 -17.29 1.78
N ALA A 20 9.29 -18.25 1.53
CA ALA A 20 9.42 -19.44 2.35
C ALA A 20 9.75 -19.08 3.81
N ASP A 21 10.60 -18.08 4.03
CA ASP A 21 10.92 -17.56 5.36
C ASP A 21 9.70 -16.89 6.02
N PHE A 22 8.88 -16.15 5.25
CA PHE A 22 7.64 -15.55 5.77
C PHE A 22 6.52 -16.56 6.04
N VAL A 23 6.50 -17.70 5.35
CA VAL A 23 5.53 -18.77 5.62
C VAL A 23 5.87 -19.47 6.94
N THR A 24 7.16 -19.61 7.26
CA THR A 24 7.60 -20.21 8.53
C THR A 24 7.47 -19.25 9.72
N HIS A 25 7.52 -17.93 9.47
CA HIS A 25 7.31 -16.88 10.46
C HIS A 25 6.10 -16.03 10.06
N PRO A 26 4.88 -16.45 10.42
CA PRO A 26 3.67 -15.80 9.95
C PRO A 26 3.73 -14.30 10.26
N ARG A 27 3.43 -13.49 9.24
CA ARG A 27 3.40 -12.04 9.37
C ARG A 27 2.40 -11.64 10.44
N ASN A 28 2.69 -10.54 11.11
CA ASN A 28 1.76 -9.92 12.04
C ASN A 28 0.41 -9.65 11.34
N GLU A 29 -0.67 -10.22 11.86
CA GLU A 29 -2.03 -10.11 11.32
C GLU A 29 -2.48 -8.66 11.21
N ASP A 30 -2.20 -7.84 12.23
CA ASP A 30 -2.52 -6.41 12.23
C ASP A 30 -1.83 -5.68 11.08
N LEU A 31 -0.60 -6.09 10.74
CA LEU A 31 0.15 -5.51 9.64
C LEU A 31 -0.45 -5.90 8.28
N ILE A 32 -0.92 -7.14 8.13
CA ILE A 32 -1.62 -7.60 6.93
C ILE A 32 -2.94 -6.83 6.76
N ILE A 33 -3.73 -6.71 7.83
CA ILE A 33 -4.99 -5.96 7.81
C ILE A 33 -4.72 -4.50 7.43
N LYS A 34 -3.72 -3.87 8.04
CA LYS A 34 -3.29 -2.51 7.72
C LYS A 34 -2.86 -2.37 6.26
N GLU A 35 -2.11 -3.32 5.73
CA GLU A 35 -1.71 -3.36 4.32
C GLU A 35 -2.93 -3.32 3.39
N TRP A 36 -3.94 -4.16 3.67
CA TRP A 36 -5.17 -4.23 2.89
C TRP A 36 -5.98 -2.95 2.96
N LEU A 37 -6.11 -2.35 4.16
CA LEU A 37 -6.79 -1.07 4.35
C LEU A 37 -6.10 0.06 3.58
N VAL A 38 -4.78 0.17 3.68
CA VAL A 38 -4.00 1.16 2.93
C VAL A 38 -4.22 1.01 1.44
N ARG A 39 -4.14 -0.22 0.91
CA ARG A 39 -4.37 -0.48 -0.53
C ARG A 39 -5.76 -0.06 -0.99
N ALA A 40 -6.78 -0.42 -0.21
CA ALA A 40 -8.15 -0.05 -0.52
C ALA A 40 -8.32 1.48 -0.51
N GLU A 41 -7.87 2.15 0.54
CA GLU A 41 -8.05 3.60 0.71
C GLU A 41 -7.25 4.42 -0.31
N VAL A 42 -6.07 3.98 -0.74
CA VAL A 42 -5.32 4.64 -1.83
C VAL A 42 -6.15 4.72 -3.12
N LEU A 43 -6.97 3.71 -3.41
CA LEU A 43 -7.81 3.69 -4.61
C LEU A 43 -9.05 4.60 -4.49
N LYS A 44 -9.52 4.87 -3.27
CA LYS A 44 -10.68 5.73 -3.01
C LYS A 44 -10.30 7.20 -3.05
N HIS A 45 -9.09 7.56 -2.67
CA HIS A 45 -8.64 8.93 -2.51
C HIS A 45 -8.07 9.56 -3.80
N ASN A 46 -8.18 10.88 -3.91
CA ASN A 46 -7.74 11.64 -5.09
C ASN A 46 -6.23 11.96 -5.05
N PHE A 47 -5.39 10.93 -5.07
CA PHE A 47 -3.94 11.09 -5.16
C PHE A 47 -3.49 11.46 -6.57
N THR A 48 -2.51 12.37 -6.68
CA THR A 48 -1.87 12.61 -7.98
C THR A 48 -1.09 11.37 -8.42
N LYS A 49 -0.81 11.24 -9.73
CA LYS A 49 0.02 10.15 -10.25
C LYS A 49 1.37 10.04 -9.53
N ARG A 50 2.00 11.17 -9.17
CA ARG A 50 3.28 11.17 -8.44
C ARG A 50 3.11 10.68 -7.01
N GLN A 51 2.08 11.12 -6.31
CA GLN A 51 1.78 10.67 -4.95
C GLN A 51 1.50 9.16 -4.93
N PHE A 52 0.70 8.67 -5.88
CA PHE A 52 0.44 7.24 -6.02
C PHE A 52 1.74 6.43 -6.22
N ILE A 53 2.66 6.92 -7.06
CA ILE A 53 3.97 6.28 -7.26
C ILE A 53 4.80 6.29 -5.96
N ILE A 54 4.85 7.41 -5.23
CA ILE A 54 5.56 7.52 -3.94
C ILE A 54 5.00 6.53 -2.93
N LEU A 55 3.68 6.47 -2.80
CA LEU A 55 3.00 5.55 -1.87
C LEU A 55 3.26 4.09 -2.24
N ASN A 56 3.21 3.73 -3.52
CA ASN A 56 3.56 2.38 -3.96
C ASN A 56 5.03 2.06 -3.71
N PHE A 57 5.94 3.02 -3.88
CA PHE A 57 7.36 2.81 -3.60
C PHE A 57 7.62 2.53 -2.12
N ILE A 58 7.01 3.33 -1.23
CA ILE A 58 7.08 3.11 0.22
C ILE A 58 6.46 1.75 0.57
N TYR A 59 5.25 1.47 0.07
CA TYR A 59 4.55 0.19 0.29
C TYR A 59 5.39 -1.02 -0.11
N THR A 60 5.99 -1.00 -1.30
CA THR A 60 6.82 -2.10 -1.82
C THR A 60 8.04 -2.32 -0.93
N LEU A 61 8.61 -1.25 -0.37
CA LEU A 61 9.78 -1.31 0.50
C LEU A 61 9.43 -1.50 1.99
N SER A 62 8.15 -1.50 2.37
CA SER A 62 7.67 -1.73 3.73
C SER A 62 6.83 -3.02 3.84
N PHE A 63 5.53 -2.94 3.56
CA PHE A 63 4.55 -4.01 3.81
C PHE A 63 4.90 -5.31 3.09
N THR A 64 5.44 -5.24 1.87
CA THR A 64 5.87 -6.45 1.12
C THR A 64 6.93 -7.26 1.87
N TYR A 65 7.66 -6.64 2.79
CA TYR A 65 8.67 -7.27 3.64
C TYR A 65 8.21 -7.47 5.10
N GLY A 66 6.92 -7.33 5.39
CA GLY A 66 6.37 -7.55 6.73
C GLY A 66 6.81 -6.49 7.76
N LYS A 67 7.06 -5.25 7.32
CA LYS A 67 7.42 -4.12 8.19
C LYS A 67 6.61 -2.87 7.87
N GLU A 68 6.44 -2.01 8.88
CA GLU A 68 5.71 -0.74 8.71
C GLU A 68 6.53 0.34 7.98
N HIS A 69 7.86 0.26 8.07
CA HIS A 69 8.75 1.32 7.60
C HIS A 69 9.57 0.86 6.39
N ALA A 70 9.62 1.70 5.37
CA ALA A 70 10.58 1.61 4.28
C ALA A 70 11.86 2.36 4.66
N ILE A 71 13.01 1.77 4.34
CA ILE A 71 14.32 2.41 4.49
C ILE A 71 14.70 2.97 3.12
N ILE A 72 14.78 4.29 3.00
CA ILE A 72 15.11 4.99 1.74
C ILE A 72 16.22 6.00 2.03
N PRO A 73 17.51 5.60 1.91
CA PRO A 73 18.64 6.38 2.41
C PRO A 73 18.77 7.78 1.81
N LYS A 74 18.45 7.94 0.52
CA LYS A 74 18.56 9.20 -0.20
C LYS A 74 17.24 9.55 -0.86
N LEU A 75 16.88 10.84 -0.85
CA LEU A 75 15.73 11.34 -1.62
C LEU A 75 15.82 11.02 -3.12
N GLN A 76 17.04 10.85 -3.64
CA GLN A 76 17.28 10.47 -5.02
C GLN A 76 16.83 9.04 -5.32
N ASP A 77 16.72 8.15 -4.33
CA ASP A 77 16.36 6.75 -4.57
C ASP A 77 14.91 6.62 -5.10
N PHE A 78 14.06 7.62 -4.86
CA PHE A 78 12.74 7.73 -5.48
C PHE A 78 12.79 7.95 -7.01
N GLU A 79 13.93 8.37 -7.58
CA GLU A 79 14.12 8.46 -9.03
C GLU A 79 14.04 7.07 -9.70
N LEU A 80 14.30 5.99 -8.95
CA LEU A 80 14.07 4.62 -9.41
C LEU A 80 12.60 4.35 -9.76
N ALA A 81 11.67 5.11 -9.17
CA ALA A 81 10.25 5.07 -9.47
C ALA A 81 9.85 6.11 -10.56
N GLY A 82 10.81 6.79 -11.18
CA GLY A 82 10.59 7.72 -12.28
C GLY A 82 10.20 9.14 -11.87
N ILE A 83 10.49 9.57 -10.64
CA ILE A 83 10.18 10.93 -10.16
C ILE A 83 11.47 11.66 -9.83
N SER A 84 11.73 12.80 -10.49
CA SER A 84 12.91 13.64 -10.22
C SER A 84 12.98 14.11 -8.75
N LYS A 85 14.19 14.26 -8.21
CA LYS A 85 14.44 14.78 -6.85
C LYS A 85 13.67 16.06 -6.48
N LYS A 86 13.54 17.02 -7.41
CA LYS A 86 12.82 18.30 -7.16
C LYS A 86 11.36 18.05 -6.78
N HIS A 87 10.68 17.20 -7.54
CA HIS A 87 9.28 16.87 -7.29
C HIS A 87 9.08 16.02 -6.04
N ILE A 88 10.02 15.13 -5.72
CA ILE A 88 9.92 14.27 -4.53
C ILE A 88 9.84 15.06 -3.23
N THR A 89 10.67 16.09 -3.08
CA THR A 89 10.66 16.89 -1.83
C THR A 89 9.32 17.58 -1.62
N GLU A 90 8.73 18.11 -2.69
CA GLU A 90 7.44 18.78 -2.65
C GLU A 90 6.30 17.80 -2.36
N GLU A 91 6.27 16.65 -3.04
CA GLU A 91 5.21 15.66 -2.85
C GLU A 91 5.28 14.98 -1.48
N LEU A 92 6.48 14.70 -0.93
CA LEU A 92 6.62 14.17 0.43
C LEU A 92 6.05 15.16 1.47
N ARG A 93 6.34 16.46 1.33
CA ARG A 93 5.78 17.49 2.23
C ARG A 93 4.25 17.56 2.14
N LYS A 94 3.68 17.46 0.94
CA LYS A 94 2.22 17.42 0.76
C LYS A 94 1.62 16.18 1.44
N LEU A 95 2.22 15.01 1.25
CA LEU A 95 1.76 13.76 1.85
C LEU A 95 1.87 13.77 3.38
N GLU A 96 2.95 14.33 3.94
CA GLU A 96 3.09 14.55 5.39
C GLU A 96 2.01 15.51 5.91
N ALA A 97 1.76 16.64 5.21
CA ALA A 97 0.74 17.62 5.60
C ALA A 97 -0.69 17.05 5.53
N MET A 98 -0.93 16.12 4.61
CA MET A 98 -2.20 15.37 4.52
C MET A 98 -2.26 14.17 5.48
N ASN A 99 -1.26 13.98 6.34
CA ASN A 99 -1.15 12.87 7.28
C ASN A 99 -1.20 11.48 6.62
N VAL A 100 -0.70 11.38 5.39
CA VAL A 100 -0.69 10.13 4.60
C VAL A 100 0.58 9.34 4.87
N ILE A 101 1.69 10.05 5.12
CA ILE A 101 2.97 9.44 5.43
C ILE A 101 3.62 10.11 6.64
N TYR A 102 4.45 9.34 7.32
CA TYR A 102 5.43 9.84 8.26
C TYR A 102 6.84 9.67 7.69
N CYS A 103 7.68 10.69 7.86
CA CYS A 103 9.06 10.72 7.37
C CYS A 103 10.04 11.01 8.52
N ASN A 104 10.72 9.99 9.03
CA ASN A 104 11.89 10.19 9.88
C ASN A 104 13.12 10.46 9.00
N ARG A 105 13.40 11.74 8.76
CA ARG A 105 14.53 12.19 7.92
C ARG A 105 15.90 11.85 8.52
N ASN A 106 16.00 11.65 9.83
CA ASN A 106 17.26 11.30 10.49
C ASN A 106 17.58 9.83 10.25
N GLU A 107 16.60 8.96 10.49
CA GLU A 107 16.73 7.50 10.36
C GLU A 107 16.47 6.99 8.93
N LYS A 108 16.08 7.87 8.01
CA LYS A 108 15.73 7.52 6.61
C LYS A 108 14.56 6.54 6.52
N LEU A 109 13.63 6.64 7.47
CA LEU A 109 12.45 5.80 7.56
C LEU A 109 11.20 6.53 7.05
N TYR A 110 10.41 5.80 6.27
CA TYR A 110 9.17 6.27 5.67
C TYR A 110 8.07 5.27 5.98
N LYS A 111 6.93 5.74 6.49
CA LYS A 111 5.78 4.90 6.83
C LYS A 111 4.53 5.49 6.22
N ILE A 112 3.62 4.63 5.78
CA ILE A 112 2.26 5.04 5.41
C ILE A 112 1.42 5.04 6.69
N GLU A 113 0.80 6.16 6.96
CA GLU A 113 -0.03 6.35 8.15
C GLU A 113 -1.39 5.68 8.00
N GLU A 114 -2.08 5.51 9.13
CA GLU A 114 -3.42 4.93 9.20
C GLU A 114 -4.42 5.73 8.36
N PRO A 115 -5.07 5.11 7.35
CA PRO A 115 -5.97 5.79 6.43
C PRO A 115 -7.12 6.59 7.06
N ARG A 116 -7.61 6.16 8.23
CA ARG A 116 -8.68 6.87 8.96
C ARG A 116 -8.32 8.30 9.34
N PHE A 117 -7.03 8.66 9.34
CA PHE A 117 -6.56 10.01 9.67
C PHE A 117 -6.05 10.80 8.46
N TRP A 118 -6.25 10.30 7.24
CA TRP A 118 -5.81 11.01 6.04
C TRP A 118 -6.70 12.21 5.74
N ASN A 119 -6.07 13.35 5.46
CA ASN A 119 -6.73 14.58 5.05
C ASN A 119 -6.70 14.70 3.53
N VAL A 120 -7.21 13.69 2.82
CA VAL A 120 -7.29 13.64 1.37
C VAL A 120 -8.76 13.47 0.99
N PRO A 121 -9.28 14.20 -0.02
CA PRO A 121 -10.64 13.97 -0.46
C PRO A 121 -10.75 12.64 -1.23
N TYR A 122 -11.91 11.99 -1.12
CA TYR A 122 -12.26 10.90 -2.04
C TYR A 122 -12.30 11.41 -3.49
N ASN A 123 -11.98 10.52 -4.43
CA ASN A 123 -12.14 10.85 -5.84
C ASN A 123 -13.65 10.93 -6.19
N VAL A 124 -13.99 11.83 -7.12
CA VAL A 124 -15.39 12.15 -7.46
C VAL A 124 -16.18 10.98 -8.03
N GLY A 125 -15.50 9.96 -8.54
CA GLY A 125 -16.12 8.76 -9.11
C GLY A 125 -16.29 7.61 -8.11
N PHE A 126 -15.86 7.78 -6.86
CA PHE A 126 -15.95 6.72 -5.87
C PHE A 126 -17.41 6.47 -5.49
N ASN A 127 -17.83 5.21 -5.58
CA ASN A 127 -19.16 4.74 -5.22
C ASN A 127 -19.00 3.63 -4.17
N ASP A 128 -19.37 3.92 -2.92
CA ASP A 128 -19.19 3.01 -1.80
C ASP A 128 -20.00 1.72 -1.95
N ASP A 129 -21.27 1.83 -2.37
CA ASP A 129 -22.16 0.68 -2.57
C ASP A 129 -21.60 -0.29 -3.62
N ARG A 130 -21.17 0.26 -4.77
CA ARG A 130 -20.56 -0.55 -5.83
C ARG A 130 -19.23 -1.14 -5.40
N SER A 131 -18.42 -0.39 -4.64
CA SER A 131 -17.17 -0.90 -4.07
C SER A 131 -17.42 -2.08 -3.13
N ARG A 132 -18.47 -2.01 -2.30
CA ARG A 132 -18.85 -3.07 -1.36
C ARG A 132 -19.37 -4.31 -2.09
N GLU A 133 -20.20 -4.12 -3.11
CA GLU A 133 -20.68 -5.22 -3.94
C GLU A 133 -19.51 -5.97 -4.58
N LEU A 134 -18.54 -5.24 -5.15
CA LEU A 134 -17.33 -5.83 -5.72
C LEU A 134 -16.48 -6.55 -4.67
N PHE A 135 -16.37 -6.00 -3.46
CA PHE A 135 -15.67 -6.66 -2.36
C PHE A 135 -16.31 -8.02 -2.01
N LEU A 136 -17.63 -8.05 -1.76
CA LEU A 136 -18.35 -9.28 -1.44
C LEU A 136 -18.31 -10.29 -2.60
N LEU A 137 -18.44 -9.81 -3.84
CA LEU A 137 -18.33 -10.64 -5.03
C LEU A 137 -16.96 -11.33 -5.13
N ASN A 138 -15.88 -10.60 -4.86
CA ASN A 138 -14.53 -11.15 -4.91
C ASN A 138 -14.23 -12.11 -3.74
N LEU A 139 -14.77 -11.86 -2.55
CA LEU A 139 -14.71 -12.81 -1.43
C LEU A 139 -15.42 -14.13 -1.78
N LYS A 140 -16.64 -14.04 -2.31
CA LYS A 140 -17.38 -15.21 -2.78
C LYS A 140 -16.65 -15.97 -3.87
N HIS A 141 -16.06 -15.25 -4.84
CA HIS A 141 -15.25 -15.86 -5.90
C HIS A 141 -13.99 -16.55 -5.36
N ALA A 142 -13.41 -16.03 -4.26
CA ALA A 142 -12.30 -16.66 -3.54
C ALA A 142 -12.72 -17.87 -2.68
N GLY A 143 -14.00 -18.24 -2.67
CA GLY A 143 -14.53 -19.38 -1.90
C GLY A 143 -14.77 -19.07 -0.43
N VAL A 144 -14.76 -17.80 -0.02
CA VAL A 144 -15.11 -17.39 1.34
C VAL A 144 -16.63 -17.46 1.50
N ASP A 145 -17.10 -18.08 2.59
CA ASP A 145 -18.50 -17.97 2.98
C ASP A 145 -18.79 -16.54 3.45
N ILE A 146 -19.57 -15.82 2.66
CA ILE A 146 -19.86 -14.41 2.89
C ILE A 146 -21.07 -14.18 3.82
N GLN A 147 -21.89 -15.19 4.12
CA GLN A 147 -23.10 -14.98 4.94
C GLN A 147 -22.77 -14.41 6.33
N PRO A 148 -21.79 -14.95 7.08
CA PRO A 148 -21.43 -14.39 8.39
C PRO A 148 -20.90 -12.96 8.29
N ILE A 149 -20.27 -12.60 7.17
CA ILE A 149 -19.74 -11.25 6.93
C ILE A 149 -20.89 -10.29 6.66
N VAL A 150 -21.84 -10.68 5.81
CA VAL A 150 -23.03 -9.89 5.48
C VAL A 150 -23.90 -9.65 6.71
N GLU A 151 -24.07 -10.65 7.57
CA GLU A 151 -24.80 -10.52 8.84
C GLU A 151 -24.13 -9.51 9.77
N LYS A 152 -22.81 -9.63 9.98
CA LYS A 152 -22.05 -8.65 10.78
C LYS A 152 -22.14 -7.23 10.25
N LEU A 153 -22.09 -7.04 8.92
CA LEU A 153 -22.25 -5.71 8.33
C LEU A 153 -23.61 -5.10 8.68
N LYS A 154 -24.70 -5.88 8.55
CA LYS A 154 -26.05 -5.43 8.92
C LYS A 154 -26.17 -5.06 10.40
N GLU A 155 -25.57 -5.86 11.28
CA GLU A 155 -25.54 -5.57 12.74
C GLU A 155 -24.83 -4.26 13.06
N MET A 156 -23.80 -3.90 12.27
CA MET A 156 -23.05 -2.66 12.42
C MET A 156 -23.76 -1.43 11.80
N GLY A 157 -25.01 -1.59 11.34
CA GLY A 157 -25.77 -0.51 10.70
C GLY A 157 -25.29 -0.18 9.29
N TYR A 158 -24.61 -1.12 8.63
CA TYR A 158 -24.10 -0.99 7.27
C TYR A 158 -24.95 -1.73 6.24
#